data_AF-A0AAD9ETH1-F1
#
_entry.id   AF-A0AAD9ETH1-F1
#
_cell.length_a   1.000
_cell.length_b   1.000
_cell.length_c   1.000
_cell.angle_alpha   90.00
_cell.angle_beta   90.00
_cell.angle_gamma   90.00
#
_symmetry.space_group_name_H-M   'P 1'
#
loop_
_entity.id
_entity.type
_entity.pdbx_description
1 polymer ?
#
loop_
_entity_poly.entity_id
_entity_poly.type
_entity_poly.pdbx_seq_one_letter_code
_entity_poly.pdbx_strand_id
1 'polypeptide(L)'
;MKVSISLLLAAIATTVSAGGPHGWGHPNLDKISPDKPLPLHQLPECYQSCFQSENNAYGGGDFNTISQRDFCEDKWGHASSWMKTFGLSCSIRECKDREDGNRMLRWYNSICMI
;
A
#
# COMPACT_ATOMS: atom_id res chain seq x y z
N MET A 1 48.31 44.66 3.27
CA MET A 1 48.05 43.64 2.23
C MET A 1 47.06 42.63 2.79
N LYS A 2 46.21 42.10 1.91
CA LYS A 2 44.88 41.48 2.16
C LYS A 2 44.96 40.17 2.95
N VAL A 3 44.11 40.02 3.97
CA VAL A 3 43.79 38.74 4.62
C VAL A 3 42.59 38.16 3.87
N SER A 4 42.81 37.18 3.01
CA SER A 4 41.75 36.52 2.26
C SER A 4 41.04 35.48 3.13
N ILE A 5 39.78 35.74 3.43
CA ILE A 5 38.82 34.80 4.04
C ILE A 5 38.47 33.76 2.97
N SER A 6 38.90 32.51 3.16
CA SER A 6 38.42 31.38 2.35
C SER A 6 37.29 30.70 3.11
N LEU A 7 36.05 31.03 2.72
CA LEU A 7 34.84 30.32 3.15
C LEU A 7 34.80 28.96 2.44
N LEU A 8 35.10 27.90 3.18
CA LEU A 8 34.82 26.53 2.77
C LEU A 8 33.31 26.30 2.90
N LEU A 9 32.59 26.40 1.78
CA LEU A 9 31.23 25.88 1.65
C LEU A 9 31.31 24.35 1.66
N ALA A 10 31.21 23.76 2.84
CA ALA A 10 30.95 22.34 2.98
C ALA A 10 29.55 22.07 2.42
N ALA A 11 29.47 21.53 1.21
CA ALA A 11 28.26 20.96 0.67
C ALA A 11 27.90 19.76 1.55
N ILE A 12 26.93 19.96 2.45
CA ILE A 12 26.31 18.89 3.19
C ILE A 12 25.55 18.08 2.14
N ALA A 13 26.17 17.01 1.65
CA ALA A 13 25.48 15.99 0.88
C ALA A 13 24.41 15.43 1.81
N THR A 14 23.16 15.87 1.64
CA THR A 14 22.02 15.20 2.23
C THR A 14 21.95 13.84 1.56
N THR A 15 22.54 12.84 2.20
CA THR A 15 22.19 11.46 1.93
C THR A 15 20.70 11.35 2.21
N VAL A 16 19.90 11.38 1.16
CA VAL A 16 18.50 11.02 1.24
C VAL A 16 18.53 9.57 1.66
N SER A 17 18.30 9.33 2.95
CA SER A 17 18.05 7.99 3.45
C SER A 17 16.80 7.52 2.73
N ALA A 18 16.96 6.75 1.66
CA ALA A 18 15.90 5.92 1.09
C ALA A 18 15.63 4.76 2.07
N GLY A 19 15.42 5.09 3.34
CA GLY A 19 14.88 4.20 4.35
C GLY A 19 13.42 4.59 4.53
N GLY A 20 12.59 4.21 3.55
CA GLY A 20 11.14 4.24 3.74
C GLY A 20 10.77 3.41 4.99
N PRO A 21 9.76 3.84 5.76
CA PRO A 21 9.38 3.18 7.00
C PRO A 21 8.98 1.74 6.67
N HIS A 22 9.69 0.77 7.27
CA HIS A 22 9.41 -0.67 7.28
C HIS A 22 8.20 -1.08 6.43
N GLY A 23 8.38 -1.10 5.11
CA GLY A 23 7.42 -1.70 4.21
C GLY A 23 7.33 -3.16 4.61
N TRP A 24 6.12 -3.68 4.72
CA TRP A 24 5.92 -5.12 4.66
C TRP A 24 6.58 -5.53 3.35
N GLY A 25 7.80 -6.08 3.43
CA GLY A 25 8.62 -6.34 2.27
C GLY A 25 7.94 -7.44 1.50
N HIS A 26 7.11 -7.07 0.53
CA HIS A 26 6.41 -8.01 -0.31
C HIS A 26 7.44 -8.61 -1.26
N PRO A 27 7.76 -9.92 -1.11
CA PRO A 27 8.73 -10.54 -1.99
C PRO A 27 8.23 -10.51 -3.43
N ASN A 28 9.16 -10.41 -4.38
CA ASN A 28 8.89 -10.60 -5.81
C ASN A 28 7.86 -9.64 -6.46
N LEU A 29 7.68 -8.42 -5.96
CA LEU A 29 6.81 -7.40 -6.59
C LEU A 29 7.21 -7.11 -8.06
N ASP A 30 8.49 -7.24 -8.39
CA ASP A 30 9.03 -7.11 -9.74
C ASP A 30 8.46 -8.16 -10.72
N LYS A 31 8.00 -9.30 -10.21
CA LYS A 31 7.36 -10.37 -11.00
C LYS A 31 5.88 -10.09 -11.31
N ILE A 32 5.25 -9.15 -10.62
CA ILE A 32 3.88 -8.73 -10.89
C ILE A 32 3.91 -7.78 -12.08
N SER A 33 3.17 -8.05 -13.16
CA SER A 33 3.09 -7.12 -14.30
C SER A 33 2.64 -5.72 -13.82
N PRO A 34 3.28 -4.62 -14.28
CA PRO A 34 2.92 -3.26 -13.87
C PRO A 34 1.44 -2.91 -14.05
N ASP A 35 0.78 -3.49 -15.06
CA ASP A 35 -0.61 -3.20 -15.39
C ASP A 35 -1.59 -4.26 -14.87
N LYS A 36 -1.12 -5.23 -14.07
CA LYS A 36 -1.99 -6.30 -13.57
C LYS A 36 -3.03 -5.70 -12.63
N PRO A 37 -4.34 -5.83 -12.89
CA PRO A 37 -5.36 -5.27 -12.01
C PRO A 37 -5.48 -6.07 -10.71
N LEU A 38 -6.06 -5.44 -9.68
CA LEU A 38 -6.47 -6.16 -8.47
C LEU A 38 -7.58 -7.18 -8.79
N PRO A 39 -7.42 -8.46 -8.40
CA PRO A 39 -8.45 -9.47 -8.64
C PRO A 39 -9.54 -9.40 -7.56
N LEU A 40 -10.25 -8.27 -7.46
CA LEU A 40 -11.27 -8.01 -6.43
C LEU A 40 -12.39 -9.05 -6.47
N HIS A 41 -12.75 -9.56 -7.66
CA HIS A 41 -13.77 -10.61 -7.83
C HIS A 41 -13.49 -11.91 -7.06
N GLN A 42 -12.26 -12.13 -6.59
CA GLN A 42 -11.88 -13.31 -5.80
C GLN A 42 -12.16 -13.15 -4.30
N LEU A 43 -12.41 -11.92 -3.84
CA LEU A 43 -12.78 -11.63 -2.45
C LEU A 43 -14.20 -12.12 -2.16
N PRO A 44 -14.54 -12.37 -0.88
CA PRO A 44 -15.94 -12.46 -0.47
C PRO A 44 -16.73 -11.19 -0.86
N GLU A 45 -18.01 -11.33 -1.19
CA GLU A 45 -18.84 -10.21 -1.67
C GLU A 45 -18.91 -9.03 -0.68
N CYS A 46 -18.90 -9.32 0.62
CA CYS A 46 -18.90 -8.27 1.65
C CYS A 46 -17.61 -7.42 1.59
N TYR A 47 -16.44 -8.02 1.34
CA TYR A 47 -15.18 -7.30 1.18
C TYR A 47 -15.11 -6.58 -0.15
N GLN A 48 -15.63 -7.18 -1.24
CA GLN A 48 -15.77 -6.45 -2.51
C GLN A 48 -16.57 -5.17 -2.31
N SER A 49 -17.69 -5.26 -1.58
CA SER A 49 -18.53 -4.11 -1.26
C SER A 49 -17.77 -3.06 -0.44
N CYS A 50 -16.99 -3.47 0.57
CA CYS A 50 -16.17 -2.55 1.36
C CYS A 50 -15.09 -1.82 0.55
N PHE A 51 -14.42 -2.52 -0.37
CA PHE A 51 -13.45 -1.90 -1.26
C PHE A 51 -14.12 -0.84 -2.15
N GLN A 52 -15.37 -1.06 -2.58
CA GLN A 52 -16.10 -0.08 -3.40
C GLN A 52 -16.68 1.07 -2.56
N SER A 53 -17.31 0.78 -1.42
CA SER A 53 -18.01 1.79 -0.62
C SER A 53 -17.08 2.78 0.06
N GLU A 54 -15.87 2.34 0.41
CA GLU A 54 -14.87 3.17 1.09
C GLU A 54 -13.69 3.54 0.15
N ASN A 55 -13.83 3.33 -1.16
CA ASN A 55 -12.77 3.57 -2.15
C ASN A 55 -12.26 5.02 -2.12
N ASN A 56 -13.18 5.97 -1.96
CA ASN A 56 -12.87 7.40 -1.86
C ASN A 56 -11.93 7.74 -0.69
N ALA A 57 -11.84 6.88 0.31
CA ALA A 57 -10.99 7.07 1.48
C ALA A 57 -9.59 6.43 1.35
N TYR A 58 -9.31 5.69 0.27
CA TYR A 58 -8.05 4.96 0.08
C TYR A 58 -6.84 5.88 0.00
N GLY A 59 -6.95 7.02 -0.69
CA GLY A 59 -5.88 8.02 -0.82
C GLY A 59 -4.68 7.58 -1.68
N GLY A 60 -4.54 6.29 -1.99
CA GLY A 60 -3.51 5.72 -2.87
C GLY A 60 -3.95 5.53 -4.31
N GLY A 61 -5.16 5.95 -4.69
CA GLY A 61 -5.74 5.77 -6.02
C GLY A 61 -7.17 5.27 -5.97
N ASP A 62 -7.57 4.50 -6.98
CA ASP A 62 -8.87 3.83 -7.07
C ASP A 62 -8.66 2.31 -7.17
N PHE A 63 -9.27 1.53 -6.29
CA PHE A 63 -9.14 0.06 -6.28
C PHE A 63 -9.54 -0.63 -7.59
N ASN A 64 -10.36 0.00 -8.43
CA ASN A 64 -10.79 -0.52 -9.72
C ASN A 64 -9.74 -0.34 -10.82
N THR A 65 -8.76 0.54 -10.61
CA THR A 65 -7.76 0.90 -11.65
C THR A 65 -6.31 0.79 -11.17
N ILE A 66 -6.06 0.79 -9.85
CA ILE A 66 -4.73 0.59 -9.30
C ILE A 66 -4.18 -0.79 -9.70
N SER A 67 -2.88 -0.82 -10.00
CA SER A 67 -2.20 -2.08 -10.25
C SER A 67 -2.07 -2.90 -8.95
N GLN A 68 -2.07 -4.22 -9.09
CA GLN A 68 -1.74 -5.14 -8.01
C GLN A 68 -0.36 -4.80 -7.43
N ARG A 69 0.60 -4.39 -8.27
CA ARG A 69 1.94 -4.01 -7.82
C ARG A 69 1.89 -2.79 -6.90
N ASP A 70 1.24 -1.70 -7.29
CA ASP A 70 1.20 -0.47 -6.48
C ASP A 70 0.42 -0.67 -5.18
N PHE A 71 -0.67 -1.44 -5.23
CA PHE A 71 -1.41 -1.82 -4.03
C PHE A 71 -0.55 -2.64 -3.06
N CYS A 72 0.19 -3.62 -3.57
CA CYS A 72 1.06 -4.45 -2.73
C CYS A 72 2.34 -3.73 -2.31
N GLU A 73 2.91 -2.83 -3.11
CA GLU A 73 4.04 -2.00 -2.69
C GLU A 73 3.65 -1.12 -1.49
N ASP A 74 2.36 -0.77 -1.41
CA ASP A 74 1.77 0.05 -0.35
C ASP A 74 2.62 1.31 -0.07
N LYS A 75 3.02 1.99 -1.15
CA LYS A 75 3.87 3.16 -1.04
C LYS A 75 3.15 4.21 -0.19
N TRP A 76 3.85 4.74 0.81
CA TRP A 76 3.30 5.67 1.82
C TRP A 76 2.25 5.07 2.77
N GLY A 77 2.01 3.76 2.72
CA GLY A 77 1.12 3.08 3.66
C GLY A 77 -0.37 3.33 3.42
N HIS A 78 -0.79 3.67 2.20
CA HIS A 78 -2.20 3.91 1.88
C HIS A 78 -3.09 2.69 2.13
N ALA A 79 -2.70 1.50 1.65
CA ALA A 79 -3.44 0.25 1.84
C ALA A 79 -3.43 -0.20 3.29
N SER A 80 -2.28 -0.16 3.97
CA SER A 80 -2.23 -0.52 5.38
C SER A 80 -3.03 0.45 6.26
N SER A 81 -2.99 1.75 5.99
CA SER A 81 -3.79 2.76 6.71
C SER A 81 -5.28 2.58 6.45
N TRP A 82 -5.68 2.44 5.18
CA TRP A 82 -7.07 2.24 4.80
C TRP A 82 -7.64 0.95 5.39
N MET A 83 -6.89 -0.16 5.34
CA MET A 83 -7.32 -1.44 5.90
C MET A 83 -7.55 -1.35 7.40
N LYS A 84 -6.68 -0.66 8.15
CA LYS A 84 -6.82 -0.49 9.61
C LYS A 84 -7.97 0.44 10.02
N THR A 85 -8.48 1.25 9.10
CA THR A 85 -9.49 2.27 9.39
C THR A 85 -10.79 1.94 8.66
N PHE A 86 -10.93 2.38 7.42
CA PHE A 86 -12.15 2.25 6.63
C PHE A 86 -12.46 0.79 6.27
N GLY A 87 -11.46 0.03 5.83
CA GLY A 87 -11.59 -1.39 5.50
C GLY A 87 -12.06 -2.22 6.69
N LEU A 88 -11.40 -2.08 7.84
CA LEU A 88 -11.76 -2.77 9.09
C LEU A 88 -13.17 -2.35 9.55
N SER A 89 -13.46 -1.06 9.59
CA SER A 89 -14.78 -0.55 10.04
C SER A 89 -15.91 -1.08 9.17
N CYS A 90 -15.72 -1.08 7.85
CA CYS A 90 -16.69 -1.67 6.93
C CYS A 90 -16.80 -3.18 7.13
N SER A 91 -15.69 -3.92 7.22
CA SER A 91 -15.73 -5.37 7.41
C SER A 91 -16.46 -5.80 8.69
N ILE A 92 -16.31 -5.06 9.80
CA ILE A 92 -17.04 -5.32 11.05
C ILE A 92 -18.56 -5.15 10.82
N ARG A 93 -18.96 -4.19 9.98
CA ARG A 93 -20.37 -3.90 9.68
C ARG A 93 -20.96 -4.89 8.68
N GLU A 94 -20.25 -5.22 7.61
CA GLU A 94 -20.78 -5.98 6.46
C GLU A 94 -20.38 -7.47 6.45
N CYS A 95 -19.18 -7.83 6.93
CA CYS A 95 -18.64 -9.18 6.89
C CYS A 95 -18.85 -9.90 8.23
N LYS A 96 -20.00 -10.56 8.40
CA LYS A 96 -20.37 -11.24 9.66
C LYS A 96 -19.76 -12.63 9.82
N ASP A 97 -19.42 -13.29 8.72
CA ASP A 97 -18.76 -14.60 8.76
C ASP A 97 -17.27 -14.42 9.04
N ARG A 98 -16.77 -15.12 10.07
CA ARG A 98 -15.33 -15.15 10.38
C ARG A 98 -14.53 -15.71 9.20
N GLU A 99 -15.11 -16.63 8.42
CA GLU A 99 -14.42 -17.23 7.28
C GLU A 99 -14.19 -16.22 6.15
N ASP A 100 -15.01 -15.17 6.03
CA ASP A 100 -14.76 -14.11 5.05
C ASP A 100 -13.47 -13.35 5.38
N GLY A 101 -13.20 -13.10 6.67
CA GLY A 101 -11.94 -12.51 7.11
C GLY A 101 -10.74 -13.40 6.79
N ASN A 102 -10.86 -14.71 7.01
CA ASN A 102 -9.81 -15.66 6.63
C ASN A 102 -9.59 -15.70 5.11
N ARG A 103 -10.68 -15.63 4.32
CA ARG A 103 -10.60 -15.57 2.85
C ARG A 103 -9.94 -14.28 2.36
N MET A 104 -10.25 -13.14 2.97
CA MET A 104 -9.60 -11.86 2.66
C MET A 104 -8.10 -11.94 2.95
N LEU A 105 -7.70 -12.49 4.09
CA LEU A 105 -6.28 -12.66 4.44
C LEU A 105 -5.55 -13.58 3.45
N ARG A 106 -6.17 -14.71 3.09
CA ARG A 106 -5.60 -15.64 2.09
C ARG A 106 -5.49 -14.98 0.72
N TRP A 107 -6.49 -14.20 0.31
CA TRP A 107 -6.46 -13.42 -0.92
C TRP A 107 -5.30 -12.44 -0.91
N TYR A 108 -5.16 -11.62 0.14
CA TYR A 108 -4.07 -10.64 0.27
C TYR A 108 -2.70 -11.32 0.18
N ASN A 109 -2.51 -12.43 0.90
CA ASN A 109 -1.28 -13.21 0.82
C ASN A 109 -1.03 -13.76 -0.59
N SER A 110 -2.06 -14.23 -1.29
CA SER A 110 -1.91 -14.78 -2.65
C SER A 110 -1.51 -13.74 -3.70
N ILE A 111 -1.82 -12.46 -3.47
CA ILE A 111 -1.52 -11.38 -4.42
C ILE A 111 -0.30 -10.55 -4.02
N CYS A 112 0.04 -10.47 -2.73
CA CYS A 112 1.13 -9.62 -2.25
C CYS A 112 2.29 -10.39 -1.60
N MET A 113 2.13 -11.66 -1.21
CA MET A 113 3.18 -12.45 -0.54
C MET A 113 3.67 -13.58 -1.44
N ILE A 114 4.27 -13.23 -2.59
CA ILE A 114 4.64 -14.14 -3.68
C ILE A 114 6.12 -14.51 -3.64
#